data_AF-A0A6G2QMF5-F1
#
_entry.id   AF-A0A6G2QMF5-F1
#
_cell.length_a   1.000
_cell.length_b   1.000
_cell.length_c   1.000
_cell.angle_alpha   90.00
_cell.angle_beta   90.00
_cell.angle_gamma   90.00
#
_symmetry.space_group_name_H-M   'P 1'
#
loop_
_entity.id
_entity.type
_entity.pdbx_description
1 polymer ?
#
loop_
_entity_poly.entity_id
_entity_poly.type
_entity_poly.pdbx_seq_one_letter_code
_entity_poly.pdbx_strand_id
1 'polypeptide(L)'
;DPEAARRRAERRAERVTAGALELEQRLADLLRGGLAAAGESGYGLWEETAARMVDAQAQGLAGRVRELGALAGTGPGGPVRLLEECALLHLLGQGWLRRERLPEGLAATVRSRVGLPASADGPPVRDHWLVLAQYDTGDSRLTTRRVWLYGTDSGRTALLLSYGAAGRAPDVALPVGTALDAELSAYPGAGQ
;
A
#
# COMPACT_ATOMS: atom_id res chain seq x y z
N ASP A 1 2.05 26.03 -8.07
CA ASP A 1 3.25 25.97 -8.91
C ASP A 1 3.54 24.51 -9.29
N PRO A 2 3.33 24.14 -10.57
CA PRO A 2 3.54 22.77 -11.08
C PRO A 2 5.02 22.36 -11.11
N GLU A 3 5.95 23.29 -11.34
CA GLU A 3 7.37 22.93 -11.41
C GLU A 3 7.92 22.57 -10.02
N ALA A 4 7.55 23.34 -9.00
CA ALA A 4 7.87 23.02 -7.62
C ALA A 4 7.25 21.68 -7.16
N ALA A 5 6.06 21.33 -7.64
CA ALA A 5 5.44 20.04 -7.35
C ALA A 5 6.22 18.87 -7.97
N ARG A 6 6.65 19.02 -9.25
CA ARG A 6 7.48 18.03 -9.94
C ARG A 6 8.82 17.80 -9.22
N ARG A 7 9.53 18.88 -8.89
CA ARG A 7 10.81 18.78 -8.15
C ARG A 7 10.66 18.11 -6.77
N ARG A 8 9.53 18.31 -6.08
CA ARG A 8 9.23 17.60 -4.82
C ARG A 8 8.99 16.11 -5.05
N ALA A 9 8.29 15.74 -6.13
CA ALA A 9 8.05 14.35 -6.49
C ALA A 9 9.35 13.62 -6.86
N GLU A 10 10.23 14.28 -7.62
CA GLU A 10 11.56 13.76 -7.98
C GLU A 10 12.42 13.49 -6.74
N ARG A 11 12.58 14.49 -5.85
CA ARG A 11 13.33 14.31 -4.59
C ARG A 11 12.76 13.21 -3.70
N ARG A 12 11.43 13.06 -3.66
CA ARG A 12 10.79 11.94 -2.94
C ARG A 12 11.18 10.62 -3.58
N ALA A 13 11.12 10.52 -4.91
CA ALA A 13 11.47 9.30 -5.62
C ALA A 13 12.95 8.92 -5.41
N GLU A 14 13.86 9.90 -5.34
CA GLU A 14 15.28 9.67 -5.00
C GLU A 14 15.44 9.08 -3.59
N ARG A 15 14.76 9.65 -2.59
CA ARG A 15 14.78 9.13 -1.20
C ARG A 15 14.25 7.70 -1.12
N VAL A 16 13.12 7.44 -1.77
CA VAL A 16 12.52 6.08 -1.81
C VAL A 16 13.46 5.12 -2.52
N THR A 17 14.14 5.55 -3.58
CA THR A 17 15.14 4.73 -4.29
C THR A 17 16.32 4.37 -3.38
N ALA A 18 16.87 5.34 -2.64
CA ALA A 18 17.93 5.07 -1.67
C ALA A 18 17.47 4.09 -0.57
N GLY A 19 16.27 4.29 -0.03
CA GLY A 19 15.69 3.37 0.96
C GLY A 19 15.47 1.96 0.40
N ALA A 20 14.93 1.85 -0.82
CA ALA A 20 14.74 0.55 -1.47
C ALA A 20 16.08 -0.17 -1.68
N LEU A 21 17.13 0.51 -2.10
CA LEU A 21 18.46 -0.09 -2.25
C LEU A 21 19.03 -0.60 -0.92
N GLU A 22 18.90 0.18 0.16
CA GLU A 22 19.32 -0.26 1.50
C GLU A 22 18.50 -1.48 1.96
N LEU A 23 17.18 -1.45 1.75
CA LEU A 23 16.30 -2.56 2.10
C LEU A 23 16.68 -3.85 1.38
N GLU A 24 17.04 -3.78 0.09
CA GLU A 24 17.50 -4.93 -0.68
C GLU A 24 18.81 -5.52 -0.14
N GLN A 25 19.75 -4.67 0.30
CA GLN A 25 20.97 -5.12 0.95
C GLN A 25 20.66 -5.86 2.26
N ARG A 26 19.80 -5.27 3.11
CA ARG A 26 19.36 -5.88 4.38
C ARG A 26 18.63 -7.21 4.17
N LEU A 27 17.75 -7.31 3.17
CA LEU A 27 17.08 -8.56 2.81
C LEU A 27 18.09 -9.62 2.36
N ALA A 28 19.07 -9.25 1.54
CA ALA A 28 20.12 -10.17 1.10
C ALA A 28 21.02 -10.62 2.26
N ASP A 29 21.34 -9.72 3.20
CA ASP A 29 22.12 -10.05 4.41
C ASP A 29 21.35 -11.00 5.33
N LEU A 30 20.04 -10.77 5.50
CA LEU A 30 19.16 -11.65 6.26
C LEU A 30 19.09 -13.05 5.66
N LEU A 31 18.95 -13.16 4.33
CA LEU A 31 18.95 -14.46 3.64
C LEU A 31 20.31 -15.17 3.76
N ARG A 32 21.42 -14.42 3.70
CA ARG A 32 22.78 -14.96 3.91
C ARG A 32 23.01 -15.43 5.34
N GLY A 33 22.45 -14.73 6.33
CA GLY A 33 22.51 -15.09 7.75
C GLY A 33 21.61 -16.28 8.13
N GLY A 34 20.64 -16.63 7.27
CA GLY A 34 19.73 -17.73 7.47
C GLY A 34 18.47 -17.35 8.26
N LEU A 35 17.32 -17.82 7.79
CA LEU A 35 16.01 -17.44 8.31
C LEU A 35 15.68 -18.00 9.71
N ALA A 36 16.35 -19.09 10.11
CA ALA A 36 16.18 -19.66 11.44
C ALA A 36 16.72 -18.69 12.53
N ALA A 37 17.89 -18.10 12.30
CA ALA A 37 18.50 -17.11 13.19
C ALA A 37 17.83 -15.73 13.10
N ALA A 38 17.16 -15.43 11.97
CA ALA A 38 16.39 -14.20 11.82
C ALA A 38 15.20 -14.12 12.80
N GLY A 39 14.66 -15.26 13.25
CA GLY A 39 13.65 -15.31 14.31
C GLY A 39 14.16 -14.91 15.69
N GLU A 40 15.47 -14.99 15.92
CA GLU A 40 16.15 -14.57 17.16
C GLU A 40 16.60 -13.11 17.09
N SER A 41 16.60 -12.52 15.89
CA SER A 41 16.91 -11.11 15.68
C SER A 41 15.75 -10.27 16.24
N GLY A 42 15.94 -9.76 17.46
CA GLY A 42 14.89 -9.09 18.22
C GLY A 42 14.18 -7.96 17.47
N TYR A 43 12.97 -7.64 17.92
CA TYR A 43 12.05 -6.65 17.34
C TYR A 43 12.70 -5.29 16.97
N GLY A 44 13.77 -4.89 17.68
CA GLY A 44 14.50 -3.65 17.43
C GLY A 44 15.13 -3.53 16.03
N LEU A 45 15.64 -4.63 15.45
CA LEU A 45 16.26 -4.58 14.10
C LEU A 45 15.21 -4.27 13.02
N TRP A 46 14.02 -4.87 13.17
CA TRP A 46 12.89 -4.67 12.27
C TRP A 46 12.34 -3.25 12.38
N GLU A 47 12.19 -2.72 13.59
CA GLU A 47 11.77 -1.33 13.78
C GLU A 47 12.82 -0.32 13.29
N GLU A 48 14.12 -0.57 13.48
CA GLU A 48 15.16 0.29 12.91
C GLU A 48 15.05 0.31 11.37
N THR A 49 14.89 -0.86 10.74
CA THR A 49 14.72 -0.96 9.29
C THR A 49 13.46 -0.25 8.82
N ALA A 50 12.35 -0.38 9.55
CA ALA A 50 11.09 0.30 9.23
C ALA A 50 11.21 1.83 9.40
N ALA A 51 11.90 2.30 10.44
CA ALA A 51 12.16 3.73 10.65
C ALA A 51 12.97 4.33 9.49
N ARG A 52 14.00 3.63 9.01
CA ARG A 52 14.74 4.06 7.81
C ARG A 52 13.88 4.13 6.57
N MET A 53 12.90 3.25 6.40
CA MET A 53 11.95 3.34 5.29
C MET A 53 11.04 4.57 5.43
N VAL A 54 10.64 4.95 6.65
CA VAL A 54 9.91 6.19 6.91
C VAL A 54 10.77 7.41 6.54
N ASP A 55 12.04 7.43 6.94
CA ASP A 55 12.99 8.50 6.60
C ASP A 55 13.22 8.61 5.09
N ALA A 56 13.23 7.46 4.39
CA ALA A 56 13.28 7.35 2.94
C ALA A 56 11.96 7.75 2.25
N GLN A 57 10.91 8.10 2.98
CA GLN A 57 9.56 8.41 2.47
C GLN A 57 8.86 7.22 1.77
N ALA A 58 9.16 6.00 2.23
CA ALA A 58 8.61 4.75 1.74
C ALA A 58 7.74 4.07 2.81
N GLN A 59 6.67 4.74 3.27
CA GLN A 59 5.85 4.24 4.38
C GLN A 59 5.24 2.86 4.10
N GLY A 60 4.94 2.55 2.83
CA GLY A 60 4.43 1.23 2.45
C GLY A 60 5.46 0.12 2.66
N LEU A 61 6.74 0.38 2.34
CA LEU A 61 7.84 -0.54 2.65
C LEU A 61 8.03 -0.67 4.18
N ALA A 62 7.93 0.45 4.91
CA ALA A 62 8.02 0.44 6.38
C ALA A 62 6.96 -0.48 7.02
N GLY A 63 5.71 -0.42 6.55
CA GLY A 63 4.64 -1.30 7.02
C GLY A 63 4.97 -2.77 6.81
N ARG A 64 5.42 -3.13 5.60
CA ARG A 64 5.80 -4.51 5.25
C ARG A 64 6.99 -5.02 6.06
N VAL A 65 7.96 -4.17 6.37
CA VAL A 65 9.07 -4.52 7.28
C VAL A 65 8.57 -4.81 8.71
N ARG A 66 7.61 -4.06 9.22
CA ARG A 66 7.02 -4.35 10.55
C ARG A 66 6.24 -5.65 10.56
N GLU A 67 5.51 -5.94 9.48
CA GLU A 67 4.81 -7.22 9.31
C GLU A 67 5.79 -8.40 9.30
N LEU A 68 6.96 -8.27 8.65
CA LEU A 68 8.04 -9.26 8.74
C LEU A 68 8.51 -9.47 10.19
N GLY A 69 8.73 -8.38 10.93
CA GLY A 69 9.14 -8.44 12.33
C GLY A 69 8.11 -9.11 13.24
N ALA A 70 6.82 -8.98 12.93
CA ALA A 70 5.73 -9.66 13.65
C ALA A 70 5.65 -11.17 13.35
N LEU A 71 6.20 -11.60 12.21
CA LEU A 71 6.25 -13.01 11.82
C LEU A 71 7.53 -13.71 12.28
N ALA A 72 8.61 -12.97 12.48
CA ALA A 72 9.86 -13.49 13.03
C ALA A 72 9.60 -14.13 14.41
N GLY A 73 10.05 -15.38 14.58
CA GLY A 73 9.85 -16.13 15.83
C GLY A 73 8.46 -16.76 16.00
N THR A 74 7.58 -16.69 14.99
CA THR A 74 6.25 -17.33 15.06
C THR A 74 6.32 -18.83 14.78
N GLY A 75 6.52 -19.63 15.84
CA GLY A 75 6.23 -21.07 15.91
C GLY A 75 6.70 -21.96 14.73
N PRO A 76 6.15 -23.18 14.61
CA PRO A 76 6.42 -24.06 13.47
C PRO A 76 5.99 -23.41 12.14
N GLY A 77 6.86 -23.42 11.14
CA GLY A 77 6.60 -22.82 9.81
C GLY A 77 6.98 -21.34 9.67
N GLY A 78 7.43 -20.70 10.75
CA GLY A 78 7.91 -19.30 10.74
C GLY A 78 8.93 -18.99 9.64
N PRO A 79 10.00 -19.80 9.43
CA PRO A 79 10.99 -19.53 8.39
C PRO A 79 10.42 -19.52 6.96
N VAL A 80 9.45 -20.39 6.64
CA VAL A 80 8.84 -20.43 5.30
C VAL A 80 8.00 -19.19 5.07
N ARG A 81 7.14 -18.84 6.04
CA ARG A 81 6.33 -17.62 5.97
C ARG A 81 7.18 -16.36 5.90
N LEU A 82 8.27 -16.31 6.67
CA LEU A 82 9.23 -15.21 6.61
C LEU A 82 9.86 -15.10 5.22
N LEU A 83 10.24 -16.22 4.60
CA LEU A 83 10.76 -16.23 3.23
C LEU A 83 9.75 -15.69 2.21
N GLU A 84 8.50 -16.15 2.28
CA GLU A 84 7.43 -15.71 1.38
C GLU A 84 7.23 -14.19 1.47
N GLU A 85 7.18 -13.66 2.68
CA GLU A 85 7.01 -12.24 2.92
C GLU A 85 8.26 -11.42 2.51
N CYS A 86 9.47 -11.95 2.73
CA CYS A 86 10.70 -11.37 2.21
C CYS A 86 10.70 -11.34 0.67
N ALA A 87 10.21 -12.38 0.02
CA ALA A 87 10.11 -12.45 -1.44
C ALA A 87 9.12 -11.43 -2.00
N LEU A 88 7.98 -11.23 -1.33
CA LEU A 88 7.01 -10.17 -1.68
C LEU A 88 7.59 -8.77 -1.47
N LEU A 89 8.35 -8.56 -0.39
CA LEU A 89 9.00 -7.28 -0.13
C LEU A 89 10.12 -7.00 -1.16
N HIS A 90 10.93 -8.00 -1.48
CA HIS A 90 11.91 -7.95 -2.57
C HIS A 90 11.25 -7.64 -3.91
N LEU A 91 10.15 -8.30 -4.25
CA LEU A 91 9.42 -8.04 -5.49
C LEU A 91 8.96 -6.58 -5.58
N LEU A 92 8.46 -6.01 -4.48
CA LEU A 92 8.05 -4.62 -4.42
C LEU A 92 9.25 -3.66 -4.51
N GLY A 93 10.35 -3.95 -3.82
CA GLY A 93 11.61 -3.19 -3.89
C GLY A 93 12.18 -3.16 -5.31
N GLN A 94 12.32 -4.33 -5.94
CA GLN A 94 12.74 -4.44 -7.34
C GLN A 94 11.75 -3.77 -8.30
N GLY A 95 10.45 -3.89 -8.04
CA GLY A 95 9.41 -3.20 -8.79
C GLY A 95 9.61 -1.68 -8.77
N TRP A 96 9.96 -1.11 -7.62
CA TRP A 96 10.27 0.32 -7.49
C TRP A 96 11.55 0.71 -8.25
N LEU A 97 12.63 -0.06 -8.07
CA LEU A 97 13.92 0.21 -8.71
C LEU A 97 13.85 0.10 -10.24
N ARG A 98 12.93 -0.71 -10.76
CA ARG A 98 12.74 -0.94 -12.20
C ARG A 98 11.46 -0.31 -12.75
N ARG A 99 10.81 0.57 -11.99
CA ARG A 99 9.47 1.11 -12.30
C ARG A 99 9.36 1.74 -13.69
N GLU A 100 10.43 2.36 -14.19
CA GLU A 100 10.46 3.02 -15.51
C GLU A 100 10.36 2.02 -16.68
N ARG A 101 10.53 0.72 -16.41
CA ARG A 101 10.40 -0.37 -17.39
C ARG A 101 9.07 -1.11 -17.26
N LEU A 102 8.26 -0.77 -16.27
CA LEU A 102 6.97 -1.43 -16.04
C LEU A 102 5.89 -0.79 -16.92
N PRO A 103 4.89 -1.56 -17.37
CA PRO A 103 3.63 -1.00 -17.86
C PRO A 103 3.06 0.01 -16.86
N GLU A 104 2.44 1.07 -17.37
CA GLU A 104 1.98 2.21 -16.55
C GLU A 104 1.11 1.78 -15.35
N GLY A 105 0.16 0.85 -15.57
CA GLY A 105 -0.69 0.33 -14.50
C GLY A 105 0.10 -0.39 -13.39
N LEU A 106 1.14 -1.14 -13.74
CA LEU A 106 2.00 -1.81 -12.76
C LEU A 106 2.91 -0.80 -12.04
N ALA A 107 3.47 0.18 -12.76
CA ALA A 107 4.24 1.26 -12.16
C ALA A 107 3.39 2.08 -11.17
N ALA A 108 2.12 2.32 -11.48
CA ALA A 108 1.18 2.96 -10.57
C ALA A 108 0.88 2.11 -9.32
N THR A 109 0.64 0.80 -9.50
CA THR A 109 0.48 -0.12 -8.37
C THR A 109 1.73 -0.11 -7.46
N VAL A 110 2.93 -0.18 -8.03
CA VAL A 110 4.19 -0.11 -7.26
C VAL A 110 4.29 1.21 -6.49
N ARG A 111 4.03 2.36 -7.13
CA ARG A 111 4.03 3.69 -6.48
C ARG A 111 3.08 3.73 -5.27
N SER A 112 1.84 3.24 -5.45
CA SER A 112 0.86 3.16 -4.37
C SER A 112 1.37 2.27 -3.22
N ARG A 113 1.90 1.08 -3.54
CA ARG A 113 2.35 0.09 -2.54
C ARG A 113 3.61 0.50 -1.77
N VAL A 114 4.48 1.35 -2.33
CA VAL A 114 5.59 1.93 -1.57
C VAL A 114 5.16 3.12 -0.70
N GLY A 115 3.94 3.64 -0.89
CA GLY A 115 3.36 4.72 -0.08
C GLY A 115 3.38 6.10 -0.76
N LEU A 116 3.60 6.20 -2.07
CA LEU A 116 3.45 7.48 -2.76
C LEU A 116 1.96 7.86 -2.86
N PRO A 117 1.60 9.13 -2.59
CA PRO A 117 0.24 9.59 -2.76
C PRO A 117 -0.16 9.52 -4.23
N ALA A 118 -1.39 9.06 -4.48
CA ALA A 118 -2.05 9.06 -5.77
C ALA A 118 -3.40 9.75 -5.65
N SER A 119 -3.86 10.34 -6.74
CA SER A 119 -5.20 10.89 -6.90
C SER A 119 -6.04 9.97 -7.77
N ALA A 120 -7.35 9.96 -7.54
CA ALA A 120 -8.31 9.22 -8.33
C ALA A 120 -8.66 10.02 -9.60
N ASP A 121 -7.68 10.25 -10.47
CA ASP A 121 -7.83 11.08 -11.67
C ASP A 121 -7.97 10.24 -12.96
N GLY A 122 -8.30 8.95 -12.83
CA GLY A 122 -8.63 8.11 -13.98
C GLY A 122 -9.86 8.64 -14.74
N PRO A 123 -10.06 8.21 -16.01
CA PRO A 123 -11.23 8.60 -16.79
C PRO A 123 -12.53 8.36 -16.01
N PRO A 124 -13.37 9.38 -15.81
CA PRO A 124 -14.59 9.22 -15.03
C PRO A 124 -15.55 8.27 -15.75
N VAL A 125 -16.18 7.39 -14.99
CA VAL A 125 -17.22 6.48 -15.46
C VAL A 125 -18.52 6.87 -14.79
N ARG A 126 -19.47 7.37 -15.60
CA ARG A 126 -20.85 7.59 -15.15
C ARG A 126 -21.63 6.29 -15.20
N ASP A 127 -22.36 5.98 -14.14
CA ASP A 127 -23.20 4.78 -14.03
C ASP A 127 -24.28 4.99 -12.95
N HIS A 128 -25.25 4.09 -12.93
CA HIS A 128 -26.12 3.84 -11.78
C HIS A 128 -25.45 2.81 -10.87
N TRP A 129 -24.81 3.30 -9.81
CA TRP A 129 -24.08 2.48 -8.86
C TRP A 129 -25.00 1.99 -7.74
N LEU A 130 -25.16 0.67 -7.62
CA LEU A 130 -25.81 0.03 -6.48
C LEU A 130 -24.84 -0.08 -5.31
N VAL A 131 -25.25 0.37 -4.13
CA VAL A 131 -24.50 0.20 -2.89
C VAL A 131 -24.78 -1.19 -2.31
N LEU A 132 -23.83 -2.11 -2.49
CA LEU A 132 -24.01 -3.51 -2.14
C LEU A 132 -23.65 -3.82 -0.68
N ALA A 133 -22.59 -3.19 -0.17
CA ALA A 133 -22.11 -3.43 1.18
C ALA A 133 -21.34 -2.22 1.72
N GLN A 134 -21.34 -2.07 3.04
CA GLN A 134 -20.54 -1.08 3.76
C GLN A 134 -19.99 -1.69 5.04
N TYR A 135 -18.68 -1.55 5.28
CA TYR A 135 -18.04 -1.93 6.53
C TYR A 135 -17.08 -0.84 7.00
N ASP A 136 -17.13 -0.54 8.30
CA ASP A 136 -16.21 0.36 8.96
C ASP A 136 -15.20 -0.46 9.78
N THR A 137 -13.92 -0.21 9.55
CA THR A 137 -12.81 -0.79 10.31
C THR A 137 -11.94 0.33 10.82
N GLY A 138 -11.53 0.32 12.09
CA GLY A 138 -10.70 1.40 12.62
C GLY A 138 -10.30 1.24 14.06
N ASP A 139 -9.45 2.18 14.50
CA ASP A 139 -9.05 2.38 15.89
C ASP A 139 -9.37 3.82 16.35
N SER A 140 -8.83 4.23 17.50
CA SER A 140 -9.03 5.58 18.03
C SER A 140 -8.40 6.70 17.18
N ARG A 141 -7.52 6.36 16.22
CA ARG A 141 -6.80 7.32 15.38
C ARG A 141 -7.41 7.43 13.99
N LEU A 142 -7.89 6.33 13.42
CA LEU A 142 -8.40 6.29 12.05
C LEU A 142 -9.54 5.28 11.89
N THR A 143 -10.66 5.75 11.33
CA THR A 143 -11.75 4.90 10.85
C THR A 143 -11.73 4.86 9.32
N THR A 144 -11.69 3.67 8.76
CA THR A 144 -11.77 3.41 7.31
C THR A 144 -13.11 2.77 7.01
N ARG A 145 -13.92 3.41 6.18
CA ARG A 145 -15.14 2.88 5.59
C ARG A 145 -14.85 2.34 4.20
N ARG A 146 -15.25 1.09 3.96
CA ARG A 146 -15.22 0.42 2.67
C ARG A 146 -16.65 0.29 2.16
N VAL A 147 -16.93 0.80 0.97
CA VAL A 147 -18.25 0.70 0.32
C VAL A 147 -18.09 -0.01 -1.02
N TRP A 148 -18.79 -1.11 -1.21
CA TRP A 148 -18.80 -1.85 -2.48
C TRP A 148 -19.95 -1.37 -3.35
N LEU A 149 -19.60 -0.98 -4.57
CA LEU A 149 -20.51 -0.47 -5.57
C LEU A 149 -20.53 -1.39 -6.78
N TYR A 150 -21.71 -1.52 -7.40
CA TYR A 150 -21.87 -2.21 -8.68
C TYR A 150 -22.60 -1.32 -9.67
N GLY A 151 -21.94 -1.02 -10.79
CA GLY A 151 -22.49 -0.25 -11.90
C GLY A 151 -23.41 -1.13 -12.74
N THR A 152 -24.69 -0.76 -12.80
CA THR A 152 -25.70 -1.57 -13.50
C THR A 152 -25.65 -1.43 -15.01
N ASP A 153 -25.15 -0.29 -15.52
CA ASP A 153 -25.00 -0.05 -16.95
C ASP A 153 -23.65 -0.58 -17.47
N SER A 154 -22.56 -0.37 -16.72
CA SER A 154 -21.20 -0.80 -17.13
C SER A 154 -20.80 -2.21 -16.67
N GLY A 155 -21.54 -2.81 -15.73
CA GLY A 155 -21.20 -4.09 -15.10
C GLY A 155 -19.95 -4.05 -14.23
N ARG A 156 -19.47 -2.86 -13.84
CA ARG A 156 -18.23 -2.69 -13.08
C ARG A 156 -18.47 -2.81 -11.58
N THR A 157 -17.53 -3.43 -10.89
CA THR A 157 -17.43 -3.36 -9.43
C THR A 157 -16.42 -2.27 -9.04
N ALA A 158 -16.79 -1.43 -8.08
CA ALA A 158 -15.90 -0.41 -7.52
C ALA A 158 -15.87 -0.49 -5.99
N LEU A 159 -14.73 -0.16 -5.42
CA LEU A 159 -14.54 -0.01 -3.98
C LEU A 159 -14.28 1.45 -3.66
N LEU A 160 -15.21 2.09 -2.95
CA LEU A 160 -15.00 3.42 -2.41
C LEU A 160 -14.41 3.31 -0.99
N LEU A 161 -13.30 4.01 -0.77
CA LEU A 161 -12.68 4.16 0.55
C LEU A 161 -12.98 5.57 1.08
N SER A 162 -13.55 5.65 2.28
CA SER A 162 -13.79 6.91 2.99
C SER A 162 -13.12 6.84 4.36
N TYR A 163 -12.51 7.94 4.81
CA TYR A 163 -11.70 7.97 6.01
C TYR A 163 -12.22 9.01 7.01
N GLY A 164 -12.23 8.65 8.28
CA GLY A 164 -12.60 9.51 9.40
C GLY A 164 -11.47 9.61 10.40
N ALA A 165 -11.08 10.82 10.77
CA ALA A 165 -10.00 11.07 11.72
C ALA A 165 -10.47 10.90 13.17
N ALA A 166 -9.54 10.48 14.04
CA ALA A 166 -9.76 10.41 15.49
C ALA A 166 -10.99 9.57 15.89
N GLY A 167 -11.17 8.41 15.22
CA GLY A 167 -12.26 7.48 15.49
C GLY A 167 -13.64 7.95 15.03
N ARG A 168 -13.75 9.11 14.39
CA ARG A 168 -15.04 9.59 13.84
C ARG A 168 -15.45 8.77 12.63
N ALA A 169 -16.77 8.62 12.44
CA ALA A 169 -17.30 8.01 11.23
C ALA A 169 -16.94 8.86 10.00
N PRO A 170 -16.63 8.26 8.85
CA PRO A 170 -16.37 9.02 7.63
C PRO A 170 -17.62 9.76 7.11
N ASP A 171 -17.40 10.95 6.54
CA ASP A 171 -18.48 11.89 6.16
C ASP A 171 -19.39 11.38 5.05
N VAL A 172 -18.88 10.52 4.14
CA VAL A 172 -19.64 10.02 3.00
C VAL A 172 -20.62 8.93 3.48
N ALA A 173 -21.91 9.25 3.41
CA ALA A 173 -23.00 8.33 3.72
C ALA A 173 -23.56 7.72 2.42
N LEU A 174 -23.32 6.43 2.21
CA LEU A 174 -23.87 5.63 1.11
C LEU A 174 -24.62 4.45 1.71
N PRO A 175 -25.92 4.57 2.00
CA PRO A 175 -26.68 3.49 2.62
C PRO A 175 -26.74 2.26 1.70
N VAL A 176 -26.52 1.08 2.27
CA VAL A 176 -26.65 -0.20 1.54
C VAL A 176 -28.07 -0.36 1.01
N GLY A 177 -28.20 -0.87 -0.22
CA GLY A 177 -29.48 -1.06 -0.91
C GLY A 177 -29.98 0.16 -1.68
N THR A 178 -29.19 1.24 -1.73
CA THR A 178 -29.50 2.42 -2.55
C THR A 178 -28.80 2.37 -3.90
N ALA A 179 -29.31 3.14 -4.85
CA ALA A 179 -28.69 3.41 -6.14
C ALA A 179 -28.33 4.89 -6.23
N LEU A 180 -27.17 5.21 -6.83
CA LEU A 180 -26.76 6.59 -7.12
C LEU A 180 -26.35 6.73 -8.58
N ASP A 181 -26.87 7.77 -9.26
CA ASP A 181 -26.36 8.24 -10.54
C ASP A 181 -25.15 9.15 -10.26
N ALA A 182 -23.96 8.65 -10.55
CA ALA A 182 -22.72 9.35 -10.26
C ALA A 182 -21.59 8.95 -11.20
N GLU A 183 -20.59 9.84 -11.26
CA GLU A 183 -19.30 9.58 -11.91
C GLU A 183 -18.28 9.11 -10.88
N LEU A 184 -17.60 8.01 -11.18
CA LEU A 184 -16.47 7.51 -10.40
C LEU A 184 -15.19 7.57 -11.24
N SER A 185 -14.15 8.18 -10.69
CA SER A 185 -12.79 8.09 -11.21
C SER A 185 -11.99 7.12 -10.37
N ALA A 186 -11.21 6.26 -11.05
CA ALA A 186 -10.39 5.26 -10.38
C ALA A 186 -9.01 5.82 -10.00
N TYR A 187 -8.42 5.27 -8.94
CA TYR A 187 -6.99 5.42 -8.69
C TYR A 187 -6.19 4.71 -9.78
N PRO A 188 -5.02 5.24 -10.17
CA PRO A 188 -4.15 4.59 -11.14
C PRO A 188 -3.60 3.29 -10.56
N GLY A 189 -3.67 2.21 -11.32
CA GLY A 189 -3.18 0.89 -10.90
C GLY A 189 -3.95 -0.26 -11.53
N ALA A 190 -3.32 -1.43 -11.58
CA ALA A 190 -4.00 -2.68 -11.94
C ALA A 190 -4.73 -3.25 -10.70
N GLY A 191 -5.90 -2.69 -10.39
CA GLY A 191 -6.84 -3.23 -9.39
C GLY A 191 -6.53 -2.89 -7.93
N GLN A 192 -7.24 -1.89 -7.40
CA GLN A 192 -7.64 -1.81 -5.98
C GLN A 192 -9.13 -1.52 -5.91
#